data_AF-A0A378F3D9-F1
#
_entry.id   AF-A0A378F3D9-F1
#
_cell.length_a   1.000
_cell.length_b   1.000
_cell.length_c   1.000
_cell.angle_alpha   90.00
_cell.angle_beta   90.00
_cell.angle_gamma   90.00
#
_symmetry.space_group_name_H-M   'P 1'
#
loop_
_entity.id
_entity.type
_entity.pdbx_description
1 polymer ?
#
loop_
_entity_poly.entity_id
_entity_poly.type
_entity_poly.pdbx_seq_one_letter_code
_entity_poly.pdbx_strand_id
1 'polypeptide(L)'
;MSVTTENAPVQGQTTLQENRAGEGVYASLFDKINLTPASRLGDINDFLDDAALSETPAAERLTAAMQVFMERIRQSGQRVEKLDKTLIDHHIAELDFQISRQLDAVMHHQEFQQVESLWRGLKQLVDNTDYRQNVKTEILDVAKDDLRQDFEDAPELIQSGLYWHTYTAEYDTPGGEPIGSVISAYEFDASPQDVALLRNISRVSAAAHMPFIGAVGPAFFLKETMEEVAAIKDIGNYFDRAEYIRWKAFRETDDARYIGLVMPRVLGRLPYGPDTVPVRSFNYVEQVVRTTKSISGPARRSPSLPIW
;
A
#
# COMPACT_ATOMS: atom_id res chain seq x y z
N MET A 1 57.81 -5.29 65.73
CA MET A 1 56.83 -5.29 64.62
C MET A 1 55.49 -4.95 65.21
N SER A 2 54.83 -3.98 64.61
CA SER A 2 53.92 -2.98 65.19
C SER A 2 52.59 -3.50 65.72
N VAL A 3 52.03 -2.69 66.64
CA VAL A 3 50.80 -2.86 67.42
C VAL A 3 49.60 -2.20 66.71
N THR A 4 48.38 -2.59 67.12
CA THR A 4 47.09 -1.83 67.17
C THR A 4 46.27 -1.71 65.86
N THR A 5 45.11 -2.40 65.74
CA THR A 5 43.69 -2.01 66.05
C THR A 5 43.16 -0.90 65.11
N GLU A 6 41.93 -0.82 64.61
CA GLU A 6 40.57 -1.24 65.01
C GLU A 6 39.63 -0.92 63.80
N ASN A 7 38.44 -1.52 63.68
CA ASN A 7 37.17 -0.78 63.40
C ASN A 7 35.95 -1.69 63.14
N ALA A 8 34.93 -1.50 63.96
CA ALA A 8 33.50 -1.74 63.70
C ALA A 8 32.84 -0.42 63.19
N PRO A 9 31.51 -0.27 63.06
CA PRO A 9 30.44 -1.12 62.52
C PRO A 9 29.60 -0.40 61.41
N VAL A 10 28.57 -1.06 60.91
CA VAL A 10 27.52 -0.59 59.98
C VAL A 10 26.50 0.34 60.68
N GLN A 11 26.12 1.47 60.08
CA GLN A 11 24.76 2.05 60.14
C GLN A 11 24.57 3.18 59.11
N GLY A 12 23.36 3.26 58.54
CA GLY A 12 23.06 3.94 57.28
C GLY A 12 23.00 5.47 57.31
N GLN A 13 23.15 6.03 56.11
CA GLN A 13 22.72 7.39 55.77
C GLN A 13 22.17 7.39 54.35
N THR A 14 20.84 7.51 54.23
CA THR A 14 20.19 8.00 53.02
C THR A 14 20.46 9.50 52.96
N THR A 15 21.52 9.92 52.28
CA THR A 15 21.76 11.34 52.00
C THR A 15 20.95 11.74 50.77
N LEU A 16 19.86 12.47 51.01
CA LEU A 16 19.24 13.33 50.01
C LEU A 16 20.33 14.31 49.54
N GLN A 17 20.79 14.17 48.29
CA GLN A 17 21.64 15.19 47.68
C GLN A 17 20.79 16.45 47.50
N GLU A 18 21.06 17.46 48.34
CA GLU A 18 20.57 18.81 48.15
C GLU A 18 21.01 19.31 46.76
N ASN A 19 20.02 19.65 45.95
CA ASN A 19 20.18 20.33 44.67
C ASN A 19 21.05 21.58 44.84
N ARG A 20 22.27 21.57 44.27
CA ARG A 20 22.99 22.80 43.99
C ARG A 20 22.24 23.55 42.89
N ALA A 21 21.69 24.70 43.27
CA ALA A 21 20.98 25.60 42.38
C ALA A 21 21.91 26.08 41.26
N GLY A 22 21.72 25.55 40.05
CA GLY A 22 22.34 26.07 38.82
C GLY A 22 22.64 25.02 37.75
N GLU A 23 22.91 23.77 38.13
CA GLU A 23 23.11 22.67 37.16
C GLU A 23 21.76 22.05 36.85
N GLY A 24 21.18 22.44 35.72
CA GLY A 24 19.90 21.88 35.28
C GLY A 24 19.96 20.36 35.28
N VAL A 25 18.85 19.70 35.63
CA VAL A 25 18.67 18.23 35.62
C VAL A 25 19.26 17.58 34.36
N TYR A 26 19.23 18.32 33.25
CA TYR A 26 19.87 18.04 31.98
C TYR A 26 21.38 17.78 32.07
N ALA A 27 22.18 18.69 32.65
CA ALA A 27 23.63 18.53 32.77
C ALA A 27 24.02 17.33 33.66
N SER A 28 23.28 17.14 34.76
CA SER A 28 23.49 16.01 35.67
C SER A 28 23.22 14.63 35.04
N LEU A 29 22.29 14.56 34.08
CA LEU A 29 22.02 13.33 33.33
C LEU A 29 23.15 12.98 32.35
N PHE A 30 23.72 13.99 31.70
CA PHE A 30 24.84 13.85 30.76
C PHE A 30 26.15 13.44 31.47
N ASP A 31 26.41 13.97 32.66
CA ASP A 31 27.55 13.56 33.49
C ASP A 31 27.46 12.10 33.94
N LYS A 32 26.26 11.58 34.20
CA LYS A 32 26.06 10.16 34.59
C LYS A 32 26.34 9.16 33.48
N ILE A 33 26.33 9.61 32.23
CA ILE A 33 26.56 8.80 31.03
C ILE A 33 27.90 9.13 30.35
N ASN A 34 28.79 9.88 31.02
CA ASN A 34 30.09 10.32 30.51
C ASN A 34 30.04 11.03 29.14
N LEU A 35 28.98 11.80 28.88
CA LEU A 35 28.85 12.58 27.65
C LEU A 35 28.72 14.06 28.01
N THR A 36 29.37 14.93 27.25
CA THR A 36 29.14 16.38 27.37
C THR A 36 27.98 16.79 26.47
N PRO A 37 26.96 17.52 26.97
CA PRO A 37 25.87 17.98 26.13
C PRO A 37 26.41 18.90 25.03
N ALA A 38 25.86 18.76 23.83
CA ALA A 38 26.27 19.59 22.71
C ALA A 38 25.90 21.05 22.96
N SER A 39 26.85 21.97 22.71
CA SER A 39 26.71 23.39 22.97
C SER A 39 25.83 24.12 21.93
N ARG A 40 25.57 23.50 20.78
CA ARG A 40 24.64 23.98 19.75
C ARG A 40 24.03 22.78 19.02
N LEU A 41 22.72 22.81 18.84
CA LEU A 41 21.98 21.87 17.99
C LEU A 41 21.70 22.52 16.63
N GLY A 42 21.84 21.74 15.56
CA GLY A 42 21.36 22.08 14.21
C GLY A 42 19.84 22.07 14.13
N ASP A 43 19.28 22.15 12.93
CA ASP A 43 17.84 21.96 12.76
C ASP A 43 17.51 20.49 13.07
N ILE A 44 16.42 20.24 13.79
CA ILE A 44 15.96 18.89 14.06
C ILE A 44 15.63 18.15 12.76
N ASN A 45 15.28 18.89 11.71
CA ASN A 45 15.03 18.35 10.38
C ASN A 45 16.28 17.71 9.74
N ASP A 46 17.49 18.08 10.18
CA ASP A 46 18.74 17.46 9.72
C ASP A 46 18.82 15.96 10.11
N PHE A 47 18.04 15.55 11.13
CA PHE A 47 17.95 14.17 11.60
C PHE A 47 16.88 13.32 10.90
N LEU A 48 16.19 13.86 9.89
CA LEU A 48 15.22 13.09 9.09
C LEU A 48 15.90 12.12 8.11
N ASP A 49 17.17 12.34 7.78
CA ASP A 49 17.98 11.43 6.95
C ASP A 49 18.74 10.44 7.85
N ASP A 50 18.46 9.14 7.66
CA ASP A 50 19.11 8.04 8.39
C ASP A 50 20.63 8.05 8.22
N ALA A 51 21.15 8.46 7.05
CA ALA A 51 22.58 8.56 6.81
C ALA A 51 23.20 9.70 7.63
N ALA A 52 22.57 10.88 7.62
CA ALA A 52 23.01 12.02 8.41
C ALA A 52 22.94 11.74 9.93
N LEU A 53 21.91 11.01 10.38
CA LEU A 53 21.76 10.57 11.76
C LEU A 53 22.89 9.62 12.17
N SER A 54 23.29 8.68 11.31
CA SER A 54 24.39 7.75 11.60
C SER A 54 25.73 8.46 11.76
N GLU A 55 26.02 9.44 10.91
CA GLU A 55 27.29 10.20 10.91
C GLU A 55 27.39 11.22 12.05
N THR A 56 26.27 11.61 12.68
CA THR A 56 26.27 12.61 13.75
C THR A 56 26.83 12.04 15.07
N PRO A 57 27.71 12.78 15.78
CA PRO A 57 28.22 12.38 17.09
C PRO A 57 27.11 12.01 18.08
N ALA A 58 27.34 10.97 18.88
CA ALA A 58 26.34 10.44 19.82
C ALA A 58 25.87 11.51 20.84
N ALA A 59 26.77 12.41 21.26
CA ALA A 59 26.45 13.50 22.18
C ALA A 59 25.42 14.48 21.59
N GLU A 60 25.55 14.82 20.31
CA GLU A 60 24.63 15.73 19.61
C GLU A 60 23.25 15.09 19.41
N ARG A 61 23.22 13.81 18.97
CA ARG A 61 21.97 13.06 18.83
C ARG A 61 21.20 12.93 20.14
N LEU A 62 21.91 12.61 21.22
CA LEU A 62 21.28 12.48 22.54
C LEU A 62 20.76 13.83 23.04
N THR A 63 21.51 14.91 22.77
CA THR A 63 21.09 16.27 23.11
C THR A 63 19.81 16.64 22.36
N ALA A 64 19.72 16.32 21.06
CA ALA A 64 18.50 16.52 20.27
C ALA A 64 17.31 15.73 20.84
N ALA A 65 17.51 14.43 21.06
CA ALA A 65 16.48 13.52 21.54
C ALA A 65 15.94 13.93 22.91
N MET A 66 16.81 14.32 23.85
CA MET A 66 16.38 14.79 25.17
C MET A 66 15.61 16.10 25.10
N GLN A 67 15.97 17.02 24.20
CA GLN A 67 15.21 18.26 24.02
C GLN A 67 13.79 17.99 23.49
N VAL A 68 13.66 17.17 22.44
CA VAL A 68 12.34 16.76 21.90
C VAL A 68 11.49 16.09 22.98
N PHE A 69 12.11 15.19 23.74
CA PHE A 69 11.43 14.45 24.77
C PHE A 69 10.95 15.36 25.92
N MET A 70 11.78 16.31 26.38
CA MET A 70 11.39 17.27 27.41
C MET A 70 10.27 18.20 26.93
N GLU A 71 10.28 18.60 25.65
CA GLU A 71 9.21 19.40 25.07
C GLU A 71 7.89 18.59 24.98
N ARG A 72 7.96 17.32 24.58
CA ARG A 72 6.79 16.42 24.59
C ARG A 72 6.20 16.24 25.99
N ILE A 73 7.02 16.07 27.03
CA ILE A 73 6.55 16.02 28.42
C ILE A 73 5.90 17.35 28.84
N ARG A 74 6.48 18.49 28.46
CA ARG A 74 5.87 19.80 28.76
C ARG A 74 4.49 19.95 28.14
N GLN A 75 4.31 19.46 26.91
CA GLN A 75 3.03 19.51 26.20
C GLN A 75 1.98 18.55 26.77
N SER A 76 2.38 17.38 27.30
CA SER A 76 1.45 16.42 27.89
C SER A 76 0.89 16.87 29.25
N GLY A 77 1.56 17.81 29.92
CA GLY A 77 1.13 18.35 31.22
C GLY A 77 1.16 17.35 32.38
N GLN A 78 1.70 16.15 32.17
CA GLN A 78 1.79 15.10 33.18
C GLN A 78 2.96 15.37 34.14
N ARG A 79 2.74 15.23 35.45
CA ARG A 79 3.82 15.22 36.43
C ARG A 79 4.58 13.90 36.30
N VAL A 80 5.77 13.96 35.72
CA VAL A 80 6.68 12.82 35.61
C VAL A 80 7.51 12.74 36.88
N GLU A 81 7.25 11.73 37.71
CA GLU A 81 8.01 11.48 38.93
C GLU A 81 9.35 10.78 38.66
N LYS A 82 9.41 9.96 37.59
CA LYS A 82 10.61 9.23 37.19
C LYS A 82 10.68 9.02 35.69
N LEU A 83 11.88 9.19 35.14
CA LEU A 83 12.19 8.87 33.76
C LEU A 83 12.48 7.36 33.64
N ASP A 84 11.45 6.57 33.37
CA ASP A 84 11.56 5.13 33.18
C ASP A 84 11.42 4.75 31.70
N LYS A 85 12.01 3.62 31.32
CA LYS A 85 11.92 3.07 29.96
C LYS A 85 10.46 2.98 29.48
N THR A 86 9.54 2.62 30.38
CA THR A 86 8.11 2.51 30.11
C THR A 86 7.48 3.83 29.64
N LEU A 87 7.95 4.98 30.14
CA LEU A 87 7.45 6.29 29.71
C LEU A 87 7.91 6.62 28.29
N ILE A 88 9.16 6.29 27.97
CA ILE A 88 9.71 6.45 26.63
C ILE A 88 8.95 5.53 25.65
N ASP A 89 8.80 4.24 25.99
CA ASP A 89 8.07 3.27 25.18
C ASP A 89 6.60 3.70 24.97
N HIS A 90 5.97 4.32 25.98
CA HIS A 90 4.60 4.86 25.86
C HIS A 90 4.51 6.00 24.84
N HIS A 91 5.41 6.97 24.90
CA HIS A 91 5.42 8.09 23.95
C HIS A 91 5.80 7.64 22.54
N ILE A 92 6.72 6.66 22.40
CA ILE A 92 7.01 6.04 21.10
C ILE A 92 5.75 5.37 20.55
N ALA A 93 5.02 4.59 21.36
CA ALA A 93 3.79 3.95 20.93
C ALA A 93 2.70 4.97 20.52
N GLU A 94 2.62 6.12 21.19
CA GLU A 94 1.71 7.21 20.82
C GLU A 94 2.10 7.83 19.47
N LEU A 95 3.39 8.05 19.21
CA LEU A 95 3.89 8.53 17.93
C LEU A 95 3.62 7.51 16.81
N ASP A 96 3.94 6.24 17.04
CA ASP A 96 3.69 5.14 16.10
C ASP A 96 2.20 5.06 15.77
N PHE A 97 1.31 5.25 16.75
CA PHE A 97 -0.13 5.30 16.53
C PHE A 97 -0.55 6.50 15.67
N GLN A 98 0.01 7.69 15.91
CA GLN A 98 -0.28 8.88 15.09
C GLN A 98 0.20 8.71 13.65
N ILE A 99 1.42 8.20 13.46
CA ILE A 99 2.00 7.92 12.14
C ILE A 99 1.18 6.85 11.43
N SER A 100 0.81 5.76 12.12
CA SER A 100 0.00 4.68 11.57
C SER A 100 -1.34 5.19 11.05
N ARG A 101 -2.04 6.05 11.80
CA ARG A 101 -3.31 6.64 11.36
C ARG A 101 -3.16 7.53 10.14
N GLN A 102 -2.08 8.29 10.06
CA GLN A 102 -1.82 9.14 8.90
C GLN A 102 -1.50 8.26 7.67
N LEU A 103 -0.68 7.23 7.85
CA LEU A 103 -0.35 6.30 6.78
C LEU A 103 -1.57 5.51 6.31
N ASP A 104 -2.43 5.06 7.23
CA ASP A 104 -3.70 4.43 6.92
C ASP A 104 -4.57 5.34 6.06
N ALA A 105 -4.63 6.65 6.35
CA ALA A 105 -5.41 7.60 5.56
C ALA A 105 -4.88 7.73 4.12
N VAL A 106 -3.56 7.69 3.93
CA VAL A 106 -2.95 7.73 2.59
C VAL A 106 -3.14 6.41 1.84
N MET A 107 -2.84 5.28 2.48
CA MET A 107 -2.89 3.97 1.82
C MET A 107 -4.30 3.49 1.54
N HIS A 108 -5.28 3.89 2.34
CA HIS A 108 -6.70 3.58 2.08
C HIS A 108 -7.38 4.62 1.19
N HIS A 109 -6.65 5.60 0.64
CA HIS A 109 -7.19 6.52 -0.35
C HIS A 109 -7.46 5.78 -1.66
N GLN A 110 -8.64 6.00 -2.26
CA GLN A 110 -9.09 5.26 -3.44
C GLN A 110 -8.11 5.34 -4.62
N GLU A 111 -7.60 6.53 -4.90
CA GLU A 111 -6.62 6.74 -5.99
C GLU A 111 -5.30 6.00 -5.73
N PHE A 112 -4.85 5.97 -4.47
CA PHE A 112 -3.64 5.25 -4.11
C PHE A 112 -3.83 3.74 -4.26
N GLN A 113 -4.98 3.21 -3.81
CA GLN A 113 -5.31 1.80 -3.93
C GLN A 113 -5.42 1.35 -5.39
N GLN A 114 -5.96 2.19 -6.27
CA GLN A 114 -6.02 1.90 -7.70
C GLN A 114 -4.61 1.72 -8.28
N VAL A 115 -3.72 2.69 -8.05
CA VAL A 115 -2.33 2.62 -8.52
C VAL A 115 -1.57 1.46 -7.86
N GLU A 116 -1.72 1.27 -6.55
CA GLU A 116 -1.08 0.17 -5.82
C GLU A 116 -1.54 -1.19 -6.37
N SER A 117 -2.85 -1.37 -6.59
CA SER A 117 -3.40 -2.62 -7.15
C SER A 117 -2.88 -2.90 -8.55
N LEU A 118 -2.73 -1.89 -9.40
CA LEU A 118 -2.22 -2.01 -10.77
C LEU A 118 -0.74 -2.39 -10.81
N TRP A 119 0.08 -1.80 -9.94
CA TRP A 119 1.52 -2.06 -9.95
C TRP A 119 1.91 -3.34 -9.20
N ARG A 120 1.23 -3.63 -8.09
CA ARG A 120 1.31 -4.98 -7.49
C ARG A 120 0.82 -6.01 -8.50
N GLY A 121 -0.25 -5.63 -9.22
CA GLY A 121 -0.73 -6.12 -10.51
C GLY A 121 0.30 -6.85 -11.33
N LEU A 122 1.00 -5.96 -12.01
CA LEU A 122 2.10 -6.24 -12.90
C LEU A 122 3.27 -6.93 -12.18
N LYS A 123 3.59 -6.55 -10.94
CA LYS A 123 4.71 -7.14 -10.20
C LYS A 123 4.51 -8.64 -9.96
N GLN A 124 3.31 -9.07 -9.59
CA GLN A 124 2.99 -10.49 -9.43
C GLN A 124 3.08 -11.25 -10.76
N LEU A 125 2.65 -10.64 -11.87
CA LEU A 125 2.75 -11.24 -13.20
C LEU A 125 4.22 -11.44 -13.58
N VAL A 126 5.05 -10.41 -13.41
CA VAL A 126 6.49 -10.44 -13.70
C VAL A 126 7.19 -11.47 -12.82
N ASP A 127 6.92 -11.50 -11.51
CA ASP A 127 7.60 -12.40 -10.57
C ASP A 127 7.26 -13.88 -10.78
N ASN A 128 6.06 -14.18 -11.30
CA ASN A 128 5.64 -15.55 -11.58
C ASN A 128 5.96 -16.01 -13.01
N THR A 129 6.57 -15.16 -13.84
CA THR A 129 6.93 -15.49 -15.23
C THR A 129 8.39 -15.89 -15.34
N ASP A 130 8.66 -17.09 -15.89
CA ASP A 130 10.04 -17.52 -16.19
C ASP A 130 10.50 -16.96 -17.55
N TYR A 131 11.13 -15.79 -17.52
CA TYR A 131 11.68 -15.12 -18.72
C TYR A 131 12.79 -15.92 -19.42
N ARG A 132 13.33 -16.99 -18.82
CA ARG A 132 14.28 -17.88 -19.51
C ARG A 132 13.62 -18.73 -20.58
N GLN A 133 12.29 -18.87 -20.56
CA GLN A 133 11.51 -19.63 -21.53
C GLN A 133 11.09 -18.80 -22.76
N ASN A 134 11.88 -17.77 -23.12
CA ASN A 134 11.61 -16.88 -24.25
C ASN A 134 10.24 -16.18 -24.18
N VAL A 135 9.87 -15.72 -22.98
CA VAL A 135 8.69 -14.88 -22.77
C VAL A 135 9.14 -13.43 -22.74
N LYS A 136 8.35 -12.53 -23.35
CA LYS A 136 8.52 -11.08 -23.23
C LYS A 136 7.23 -10.46 -22.75
N THR A 137 7.36 -9.38 -21.99
CA THR A 137 6.23 -8.62 -21.45
C THR A 137 6.40 -7.18 -21.87
N GLU A 138 5.43 -6.66 -22.60
CA GLU A 138 5.37 -5.25 -22.99
C GLU A 138 4.28 -4.55 -22.18
N ILE A 139 4.53 -3.28 -21.86
CA ILE A 139 3.63 -2.48 -21.03
C ILE A 139 3.20 -1.29 -21.88
N LEU A 140 1.89 -1.18 -22.08
CA LEU A 140 1.25 -0.05 -22.75
C LEU A 140 0.40 0.68 -21.70
N ASP A 141 0.78 1.91 -21.39
CA ASP A 141 0.03 2.77 -20.46
C ASP A 141 -1.04 3.56 -21.22
N VAL A 142 -2.30 3.16 -21.02
CA VAL A 142 -3.46 3.79 -21.64
C VAL A 142 -4.61 3.78 -20.64
N ALA A 143 -5.28 4.92 -20.45
CA ALA A 143 -6.52 4.97 -19.68
C ALA A 143 -7.67 4.36 -20.49
N LYS A 144 -8.62 3.71 -19.81
CA LYS A 144 -9.77 3.07 -20.46
C LYS A 144 -10.59 4.05 -21.30
N ASP A 145 -10.78 5.27 -20.79
CA ASP A 145 -11.51 6.33 -21.49
C ASP A 145 -10.75 6.82 -22.74
N ASP A 146 -9.42 6.91 -22.69
CA ASP A 146 -8.60 7.30 -23.83
C ASP A 146 -8.65 6.23 -24.93
N LEU A 147 -8.60 4.95 -24.55
CA LEU A 147 -8.78 3.84 -25.50
C LEU A 147 -10.15 3.88 -26.17
N ARG A 148 -11.21 4.23 -25.41
CA ARG A 148 -12.55 4.40 -25.97
C ARG A 148 -12.57 5.57 -26.95
N GLN A 149 -11.99 6.71 -26.57
CA GLN A 149 -11.93 7.89 -27.41
C GLN A 149 -11.17 7.62 -28.72
N ASP A 150 -10.05 6.91 -28.66
CA ASP A 150 -9.27 6.50 -29.83
C ASP A 150 -10.11 5.70 -30.84
N PHE A 151 -10.93 4.77 -30.38
CA PHE A 151 -11.85 4.03 -31.25
C PHE A 151 -13.01 4.87 -31.80
N GLU A 152 -13.43 5.92 -31.10
CA GLU A 152 -14.48 6.83 -31.56
C GLU A 152 -13.95 7.84 -32.59
N ASP A 153 -12.70 8.29 -32.41
CA ASP A 153 -12.02 9.23 -33.29
C ASP A 153 -11.52 8.56 -34.58
N ALA A 154 -11.15 7.28 -34.51
CA ALA A 154 -10.70 6.51 -35.66
C ALA A 154 -11.84 6.25 -36.66
N PRO A 155 -11.74 6.71 -37.92
CA PRO A 155 -12.77 6.46 -38.94
C PRO A 155 -12.98 4.97 -39.24
N GLU A 156 -11.90 4.20 -39.14
CA GLU A 156 -11.88 2.75 -39.34
C GLU A 156 -11.02 2.10 -38.26
N LEU A 157 -11.35 0.85 -37.90
CA LEU A 157 -10.65 0.10 -36.87
C LEU A 157 -9.14 -0.01 -37.12
N ILE A 158 -8.73 -0.18 -38.38
CA ILE A 158 -7.32 -0.32 -38.77
C ILE A 158 -6.48 0.94 -38.52
N GLN A 159 -7.15 2.07 -38.27
CA GLN A 159 -6.53 3.37 -38.01
C GLN A 159 -6.48 3.69 -36.51
N SER A 160 -7.01 2.81 -35.65
CA SER A 160 -6.92 2.97 -34.19
C SER A 160 -5.50 2.73 -33.69
N GLY A 161 -5.15 3.39 -32.59
CA GLY A 161 -3.84 3.27 -31.94
C GLY A 161 -3.58 1.84 -31.46
N LEU A 162 -4.58 1.16 -30.89
CA LEU A 162 -4.42 -0.24 -30.47
C LEU A 162 -4.07 -1.15 -31.65
N TYR A 163 -4.77 -1.00 -32.79
CA TYR A 163 -4.47 -1.77 -34.00
C TYR A 163 -3.06 -1.51 -34.50
N TRP A 164 -2.59 -0.26 -34.44
CA TRP A 164 -1.23 0.08 -34.83
C TRP A 164 -0.19 -0.63 -33.96
N HIS A 165 -0.34 -0.56 -32.63
CA HIS A 165 0.60 -1.17 -31.69
C HIS A 165 0.64 -2.70 -31.81
N THR A 166 -0.51 -3.34 -32.03
CA THR A 166 -0.58 -4.79 -31.95
C THR A 166 -0.45 -5.49 -33.30
N TYR A 167 -1.07 -4.92 -34.35
CA TYR A 167 -1.08 -5.52 -35.68
C TYR A 167 0.03 -4.93 -36.55
N THR A 168 0.04 -3.61 -36.75
CA THR A 168 0.94 -2.97 -37.73
C THR A 168 2.40 -3.03 -37.29
N ALA A 169 2.69 -2.64 -36.05
CA ALA A 169 4.06 -2.56 -35.53
C ALA A 169 4.70 -3.94 -35.35
N GLU A 170 3.91 -4.96 -34.96
CA GLU A 170 4.43 -6.29 -34.62
C GLU A 170 4.02 -7.38 -35.63
N TYR A 171 2.73 -7.62 -35.81
CA TYR A 171 2.24 -8.77 -36.59
C TYR A 171 2.51 -8.64 -38.11
N ASP A 172 2.33 -7.46 -38.69
CA ASP A 172 2.50 -7.20 -40.14
C ASP A 172 3.92 -6.72 -40.51
N THR A 173 4.78 -6.53 -39.51
CA THR A 173 6.16 -6.05 -39.72
C THR A 173 7.12 -7.22 -39.90
N PRO A 174 7.91 -7.28 -41.00
CA PRO A 174 8.90 -8.33 -41.19
C PRO A 174 9.94 -8.36 -40.06
N GLY A 175 9.99 -9.46 -39.32
CA GLY A 175 10.87 -9.62 -38.17
C GLY A 175 10.35 -9.04 -36.85
N GLY A 176 9.09 -8.59 -36.80
CA GLY A 176 8.40 -8.23 -35.57
C GLY A 176 8.08 -9.44 -34.69
N GLU A 177 7.66 -9.18 -33.46
CA GLU A 177 7.36 -10.20 -32.47
C GLU A 177 5.87 -10.12 -32.11
N PRO A 178 5.00 -10.94 -32.74
CA PRO A 178 3.57 -10.80 -32.60
C PRO A 178 3.12 -11.01 -31.14
N ILE A 179 2.25 -10.11 -30.68
CA ILE A 179 1.74 -10.14 -29.32
C ILE A 179 0.86 -11.38 -29.12
N GLY A 180 1.27 -12.27 -28.21
CA GLY A 180 0.55 -13.53 -27.96
C GLY A 180 -0.77 -13.36 -27.22
N SER A 181 -0.90 -12.37 -26.33
CA SER A 181 -2.14 -12.07 -25.60
C SER A 181 -2.06 -10.67 -24.99
N VAL A 182 -3.21 -10.00 -24.87
CA VAL A 182 -3.33 -8.73 -24.14
C VAL A 182 -3.96 -8.98 -22.78
N ILE A 183 -3.33 -8.47 -21.73
CA ILE A 183 -3.88 -8.47 -20.39
C ILE A 183 -4.18 -7.02 -20.03
N SER A 184 -5.46 -6.71 -19.84
CA SER A 184 -5.90 -5.39 -19.39
C SER A 184 -6.14 -5.38 -17.90
N ALA A 185 -5.87 -4.22 -17.30
CA ALA A 185 -6.24 -3.93 -15.91
C ALA A 185 -7.60 -3.22 -15.82
N TYR A 186 -8.41 -3.31 -16.87
CA TYR A 186 -9.72 -2.66 -16.91
C TYR A 186 -10.80 -3.57 -16.34
N GLU A 187 -11.69 -2.95 -15.58
CA GLU A 187 -12.96 -3.56 -15.21
C GLU A 187 -14.05 -3.12 -16.19
N PHE A 188 -14.72 -4.09 -16.80
CA PHE A 188 -15.84 -3.86 -17.71
C PHE A 188 -17.18 -4.06 -17.01
N ASP A 189 -18.16 -3.25 -17.38
CA ASP A 189 -19.54 -3.31 -16.92
C ASP A 189 -20.50 -3.70 -18.07
N ALA A 190 -21.80 -3.76 -17.77
CA ALA A 190 -22.83 -4.09 -18.75
C ALA A 190 -23.33 -2.86 -19.52
N SER A 191 -22.66 -1.70 -19.38
CA SER A 191 -23.07 -0.47 -20.03
C SER A 191 -22.93 -0.58 -21.55
N PRO A 192 -23.69 0.22 -22.31
CA PRO A 192 -23.55 0.26 -23.76
C PRO A 192 -22.16 0.66 -24.22
N GLN A 193 -21.46 1.51 -23.46
CA GLN A 193 -20.12 2.01 -23.78
C GLN A 193 -19.09 0.89 -23.66
N ASP A 194 -19.12 0.13 -22.57
CA ASP A 194 -18.17 -0.98 -22.36
C ASP A 194 -18.42 -2.13 -23.32
N VAL A 195 -19.68 -2.46 -23.62
CA VAL A 195 -19.99 -3.49 -24.62
C VAL A 195 -19.55 -3.05 -26.03
N ALA A 196 -19.63 -1.75 -26.35
CA ALA A 196 -19.12 -1.23 -27.62
C ALA A 196 -17.59 -1.28 -27.67
N LEU A 197 -16.92 -0.91 -26.58
CA LEU A 197 -15.46 -1.00 -26.46
C LEU A 197 -14.99 -2.46 -26.61
N LEU A 198 -15.61 -3.40 -25.91
CA LEU A 198 -15.32 -4.84 -26.03
C LEU A 198 -15.49 -5.35 -27.46
N ARG A 199 -16.50 -4.86 -28.18
CA ARG A 199 -16.71 -5.21 -29.59
C ARG A 199 -15.63 -4.67 -30.51
N ASN A 200 -15.11 -3.46 -30.26
CA ASN A 200 -14.00 -2.91 -31.05
C ASN A 200 -12.70 -3.67 -30.74
N ILE A 201 -12.42 -3.90 -29.46
CA ILE A 201 -11.27 -4.69 -29.01
C ILE A 201 -11.33 -6.10 -29.61
N SER A 202 -12.49 -6.77 -29.59
CA SER A 202 -12.61 -8.14 -30.12
C SER A 202 -12.26 -8.22 -31.60
N ARG A 203 -12.57 -7.19 -32.38
CA ARG A 203 -12.21 -7.12 -33.81
C ARG A 203 -10.72 -6.92 -34.02
N VAL A 204 -10.06 -6.07 -33.22
CA VAL A 204 -8.59 -5.90 -33.27
C VAL A 204 -7.92 -7.21 -32.86
N SER A 205 -8.38 -7.81 -31.77
CA SER A 205 -7.92 -9.11 -31.29
C SER A 205 -8.08 -10.22 -32.31
N ALA A 206 -9.21 -10.25 -33.04
CA ALA A 206 -9.45 -11.23 -34.09
C ALA A 206 -8.53 -11.03 -35.29
N ALA A 207 -8.23 -9.77 -35.67
CA ALA A 207 -7.33 -9.45 -36.78
C ALA A 207 -5.87 -9.86 -36.49
N ALA A 208 -5.39 -9.60 -35.26
CA ALA A 208 -4.02 -9.91 -34.84
C ALA A 208 -3.85 -11.28 -34.18
N HIS A 209 -4.91 -12.11 -34.15
CA HIS A 209 -4.93 -13.43 -33.49
C HIS A 209 -4.48 -13.42 -32.02
N MET A 210 -4.82 -12.35 -31.29
CA MET A 210 -4.40 -12.14 -29.91
C MET A 210 -5.61 -12.11 -28.97
N PRO A 211 -5.80 -13.10 -28.09
CA PRO A 211 -6.85 -13.04 -27.08
C PRO A 211 -6.62 -11.84 -26.15
N PHE A 212 -7.70 -11.14 -25.83
CA PHE A 212 -7.73 -10.04 -24.88
C PHE A 212 -8.40 -10.51 -23.59
N ILE A 213 -7.71 -10.32 -22.48
CA ILE A 213 -8.16 -10.69 -21.15
C ILE A 213 -8.44 -9.40 -20.36
N GLY A 214 -9.66 -9.28 -19.84
CA GLY A 214 -10.05 -8.19 -18.94
C GLY A 214 -10.82 -8.71 -17.73
N ALA A 215 -11.21 -7.80 -16.84
CA ALA A 215 -11.95 -8.16 -15.64
C ALA A 215 -13.39 -7.67 -15.70
N VAL A 216 -14.28 -8.32 -14.95
CA VAL A 216 -15.62 -7.81 -14.65
C VAL A 216 -15.82 -7.76 -13.15
N GLY A 217 -16.46 -6.71 -12.66
CA GLY A 217 -16.80 -6.59 -11.25
C GLY A 217 -18.31 -6.52 -11.00
N PRO A 218 -18.73 -6.09 -9.80
CA PRO A 218 -20.13 -6.18 -9.40
C PRO A 218 -21.04 -5.29 -10.25
N ALA A 219 -20.52 -4.17 -10.77
CA ALA A 219 -21.25 -3.26 -11.66
C ALA A 219 -21.72 -3.95 -12.96
N PHE A 220 -20.96 -4.93 -13.46
CA PHE A 220 -21.37 -5.76 -14.60
C PHE A 220 -22.68 -6.50 -14.33
N PHE A 221 -22.91 -6.89 -13.08
CA PHE A 221 -24.11 -7.56 -12.61
C PHE A 221 -25.17 -6.58 -12.10
N LEU A 222 -25.01 -5.27 -12.28
CA LEU A 222 -25.90 -4.25 -11.71
C LEU A 222 -26.00 -4.36 -10.17
N LYS A 223 -24.87 -4.71 -9.53
CA LYS A 223 -24.69 -4.87 -8.08
C LYS A 223 -23.62 -3.93 -7.57
N GLU A 224 -23.67 -3.64 -6.27
CA GLU A 224 -22.66 -2.80 -5.63
C GLU A 224 -21.50 -3.64 -5.09
N THR A 225 -21.76 -4.89 -4.72
CA THR A 225 -20.75 -5.76 -4.09
C THR A 225 -20.73 -7.15 -4.70
N MET A 226 -19.56 -7.81 -4.63
CA MET A 226 -19.40 -9.19 -5.10
C MET A 226 -20.20 -10.20 -4.25
N GLU A 227 -20.53 -9.86 -3.01
CA GLU A 227 -21.41 -10.67 -2.15
C GLU A 227 -22.83 -10.75 -2.72
N GLU A 228 -23.35 -9.65 -3.26
CA GLU A 228 -24.65 -9.63 -3.94
C GLU A 228 -24.64 -10.42 -5.25
N VAL A 229 -23.52 -10.42 -5.97
CA VAL A 229 -23.34 -11.24 -7.18
C VAL A 229 -23.38 -12.73 -6.81
N ALA A 230 -22.70 -13.14 -5.74
CA ALA A 230 -22.73 -14.51 -5.25
C ALA A 230 -24.13 -14.95 -4.77
N ALA A 231 -25.00 -14.00 -4.38
CA ALA A 231 -26.38 -14.28 -4.00
C ALA A 231 -27.33 -14.55 -5.19
N ILE A 232 -26.87 -14.34 -6.43
CA ILE A 232 -27.67 -14.64 -7.64
C ILE A 232 -27.78 -16.16 -7.81
N LYS A 233 -29.00 -16.70 -7.60
CA LYS A 233 -29.26 -18.14 -7.68
C LYS A 233 -29.11 -18.73 -9.08
N ASP A 234 -29.50 -17.97 -10.10
CA ASP A 234 -29.48 -18.40 -11.50
C ASP A 234 -28.94 -17.28 -12.37
N ILE A 235 -27.67 -17.44 -12.78
CA ILE A 235 -26.96 -16.47 -13.61
C ILE A 235 -27.46 -16.47 -15.06
N GLY A 236 -27.99 -17.60 -15.55
CA GLY A 236 -28.47 -17.74 -16.91
C GLY A 236 -29.70 -16.88 -17.12
N ASN A 237 -30.71 -17.08 -16.27
CA ASN A 237 -31.91 -16.25 -16.24
C ASN A 237 -31.61 -14.78 -15.90
N TYR A 238 -30.53 -14.51 -15.17
CA TYR A 238 -30.09 -13.14 -14.88
C TYR A 238 -29.69 -12.38 -16.15
N PHE A 239 -28.97 -13.04 -17.06
CA PHE A 239 -28.55 -12.45 -18.33
C PHE A 239 -29.67 -12.36 -19.38
N ASP A 240 -30.86 -12.90 -19.09
CA ASP A 240 -32.02 -12.78 -19.96
C ASP A 240 -32.78 -11.47 -19.85
N ARG A 241 -32.43 -10.65 -18.85
CA ARG A 241 -33.01 -9.32 -18.67
C ARG A 241 -32.66 -8.37 -19.82
N ALA A 242 -33.47 -7.32 -19.96
CA ALA A 242 -33.37 -6.38 -21.08
C ALA A 242 -32.06 -5.59 -21.10
N GLU A 243 -31.46 -5.36 -19.93
CA GLU A 243 -30.20 -4.67 -19.73
C GLU A 243 -29.04 -5.38 -20.46
N TYR A 244 -29.11 -6.70 -20.61
CA TYR A 244 -28.08 -7.53 -21.23
C TYR A 244 -28.30 -7.82 -22.72
N ILE A 245 -29.30 -7.21 -23.37
CA ILE A 245 -29.56 -7.45 -24.81
C ILE A 245 -28.30 -7.16 -25.65
N ARG A 246 -27.59 -6.07 -25.38
CA ARG A 246 -26.35 -5.71 -26.09
C ARG A 246 -25.22 -6.69 -25.81
N TRP A 247 -25.08 -7.10 -24.56
CA TRP A 247 -24.09 -8.10 -24.13
C TRP A 247 -24.33 -9.44 -24.83
N LYS A 248 -25.58 -9.93 -24.84
CA LYS A 248 -25.96 -11.15 -25.56
C LYS A 248 -25.67 -11.02 -27.05
N ALA A 249 -26.07 -9.92 -27.68
CA ALA A 249 -25.78 -9.68 -29.09
C ALA A 249 -24.27 -9.65 -29.39
N PHE A 250 -23.44 -9.14 -28.47
CA PHE A 250 -21.99 -9.21 -28.58
C PHE A 250 -21.48 -10.66 -28.48
N ARG A 251 -21.97 -11.46 -27.52
CA ARG A 251 -21.55 -12.87 -27.36
C ARG A 251 -21.87 -13.76 -28.56
N GLU A 252 -22.90 -13.44 -29.33
CA GLU A 252 -23.26 -14.16 -30.56
C GLU A 252 -22.36 -13.80 -31.75
N THR A 253 -21.48 -12.80 -31.63
CA THR A 253 -20.51 -12.46 -32.68
C THR A 253 -19.36 -13.46 -32.70
N ASP A 254 -18.82 -13.73 -33.90
CA ASP A 254 -17.70 -14.65 -34.08
C ASP A 254 -16.40 -14.14 -33.42
N ASP A 255 -16.24 -12.82 -33.35
CA ASP A 255 -15.06 -12.17 -32.76
C ASP A 255 -15.03 -12.29 -31.22
N ALA A 256 -16.17 -12.49 -30.57
CA ALA A 256 -16.26 -12.56 -29.11
C ALA A 256 -15.42 -13.70 -28.50
N ARG A 257 -15.06 -14.72 -29.28
CA ARG A 257 -14.18 -15.82 -28.84
C ARG A 257 -12.78 -15.37 -28.42
N TYR A 258 -12.34 -14.19 -28.86
CA TYR A 258 -11.05 -13.63 -28.49
C TYR A 258 -11.09 -12.85 -27.17
N ILE A 259 -12.27 -12.67 -26.55
CA ILE A 259 -12.40 -11.94 -25.28
C ILE A 259 -12.56 -12.92 -24.12
N GLY A 260 -11.66 -12.84 -23.15
CA GLY A 260 -11.78 -13.49 -21.85
C GLY A 260 -12.06 -12.46 -20.77
N LEU A 261 -13.15 -12.64 -20.01
CA LEU A 261 -13.47 -11.81 -18.85
C LEU A 261 -13.34 -12.62 -17.57
N VAL A 262 -12.50 -12.16 -16.64
CA VAL A 262 -12.21 -12.85 -15.37
C VAL A 262 -12.89 -12.20 -14.17
N MET A 263 -13.25 -13.03 -13.20
CA MET A 263 -13.82 -12.66 -11.90
C MET A 263 -13.68 -13.84 -10.92
N PRO A 264 -13.59 -13.62 -9.59
CA PRO A 264 -13.55 -12.35 -8.88
C PRO A 264 -12.13 -11.82 -8.68
N ARG A 265 -12.06 -10.58 -8.19
CA ARG A 265 -10.87 -9.90 -7.74
C ARG A 265 -10.08 -10.70 -6.69
N VAL A 266 -8.76 -10.67 -6.73
CA VAL A 266 -7.87 -11.42 -5.81
C VAL A 266 -7.12 -10.53 -4.83
N LEU A 267 -6.67 -11.10 -3.71
CA LEU A 267 -5.95 -10.34 -2.70
C LEU A 267 -4.52 -10.02 -3.13
N GLY A 268 -4.15 -8.74 -3.10
CA GLY A 268 -2.82 -8.30 -3.53
C GLY A 268 -1.70 -8.40 -2.52
N ARG A 269 -2.02 -8.12 -1.26
CA ARG A 269 -1.08 -8.26 -0.16
C ARG A 269 -1.82 -8.49 1.14
N LEU A 270 -1.09 -9.02 2.11
CA LEU A 270 -1.53 -9.02 3.49
C LEU A 270 -1.38 -7.61 4.07
N PRO A 271 -2.24 -7.23 5.04
CA PRO A 271 -2.09 -5.97 5.73
C PRO A 271 -0.82 -5.97 6.58
N TYR A 272 -0.22 -4.79 6.74
CA TYR A 272 0.99 -4.65 7.55
C TYR A 272 0.70 -4.84 9.03
N GLY A 273 1.61 -5.52 9.70
CA GLY A 273 1.49 -5.83 11.11
C GLY A 273 2.64 -6.68 11.61
N PRO A 274 2.86 -6.73 12.93
CA PRO A 274 3.96 -7.48 13.54
C PRO A 274 3.86 -8.98 13.27
N ASP A 275 2.64 -9.53 13.19
CA ASP A 275 2.40 -10.95 12.95
C ASP A 275 2.36 -11.33 11.45
N THR A 276 2.33 -10.34 10.56
CA THR A 276 2.21 -10.52 9.11
C THR A 276 3.46 -10.04 8.38
N VAL A 277 3.47 -8.76 7.99
CA VAL A 277 4.57 -8.11 7.29
C VAL A 277 5.05 -6.94 8.15
N PRO A 278 6.12 -7.12 8.94
CA PRO A 278 6.62 -6.06 9.81
C PRO A 278 7.36 -5.00 9.00
N VAL A 279 7.16 -3.74 9.39
CA VAL A 279 7.92 -2.59 8.89
C VAL A 279 9.16 -2.41 9.77
N ARG A 280 10.31 -2.06 9.17
CA ARG A 280 11.58 -1.96 9.90
C ARG A 280 11.71 -0.69 10.74
N SER A 281 11.13 0.42 10.28
CA SER A 281 11.38 1.74 10.85
C SER A 281 10.53 2.07 12.08
N PHE A 282 9.28 1.61 12.11
CA PHE A 282 8.35 1.86 13.22
C PHE A 282 7.32 0.73 13.33
N ASN A 283 6.63 0.63 14.48
CA ASN A 283 5.64 -0.42 14.68
C ASN A 283 4.31 -0.06 13.98
N TYR A 284 4.25 -0.37 12.69
CA TYR A 284 3.07 -0.12 11.88
C TYR A 284 2.06 -1.27 11.98
N VAL A 285 0.83 -0.94 12.37
CA VAL A 285 -0.31 -1.86 12.37
C VAL A 285 -1.41 -1.25 11.53
N GLU A 286 -1.62 -1.80 10.34
CA GLU A 286 -2.60 -1.29 9.39
C GLU A 286 -4.04 -1.59 9.86
N GLN A 287 -4.83 -0.54 10.04
CA GLN A 287 -6.23 -0.70 10.41
C GLN A 287 -7.11 -0.91 9.18
N VAL A 288 -7.47 -2.15 8.94
CA VAL A 288 -8.36 -2.49 7.83
C VAL A 288 -9.81 -2.43 8.30
N VAL A 289 -10.50 -1.34 7.97
CA VAL A 289 -11.93 -1.17 8.29
C VAL A 289 -12.76 -1.99 7.29
N ARG A 290 -13.61 -2.88 7.80
CA ARG A 290 -14.60 -3.59 6.98
C ARG A 290 -15.67 -2.61 6.52
N THR A 291 -15.74 -2.28 5.23
CA THR A 291 -16.88 -1.57 4.66
C THR A 291 -18.06 -2.54 4.55
N THR A 292 -18.75 -2.80 5.67
CA THR A 292 -20.03 -3.51 5.66
C THR A 292 -20.96 -2.88 6.68
N LYS A 293 -21.99 -2.16 6.20
CA LYS A 293 -23.18 -1.82 7.00
C LYS A 293 -23.92 -3.11 7.36
N SER A 294 -23.57 -3.80 8.45
CA SER A 294 -24.53 -4.62 9.21
C SER A 294 -23.98 -5.06 10.58
N ILE A 295 -24.94 -5.26 11.48
CA ILE A 295 -24.86 -5.25 12.94
C ILE A 295 -24.46 -6.62 13.53
N SER A 296 -23.67 -6.58 14.61
CA SER A 296 -23.50 -7.58 15.70
C SER A 296 -22.75 -8.91 15.45
N GLY A 297 -21.98 -9.35 16.47
CA GLY A 297 -21.53 -10.74 16.69
C GLY A 297 -20.03 -11.03 16.53
N PRO A 298 -19.32 -11.59 17.54
CA PRO A 298 -17.87 -11.79 17.50
C PRO A 298 -17.55 -13.08 16.74
N ALA A 299 -17.38 -12.97 15.43
CA ALA A 299 -16.67 -13.97 14.64
C ALA A 299 -15.29 -13.41 14.33
N ARG A 300 -14.26 -14.26 14.32
CA ARG A 300 -12.92 -13.91 13.83
C ARG A 300 -13.08 -13.43 12.38
N ARG A 301 -13.13 -12.10 12.21
CA ARG A 301 -13.54 -11.38 11.01
C ARG A 301 -12.29 -11.08 10.20
N SER A 302 -12.18 -11.68 9.01
CA SER A 302 -11.17 -11.30 8.01
C SER A 302 -11.45 -9.88 7.49
N PRO A 303 -10.44 -8.99 7.46
CA PRO A 303 -10.63 -7.63 6.99
C PRO A 303 -10.79 -7.51 5.47
N SER A 304 -11.50 -6.50 4.99
CA SER A 304 -11.61 -6.16 3.56
C SER A 304 -10.33 -5.46 3.11
N LEU A 305 -9.44 -6.24 2.53
CA LEU A 305 -8.13 -5.82 2.06
C LEU A 305 -8.20 -5.21 0.65
N PRO A 306 -7.19 -4.46 0.19
CA PRO A 306 -7.12 -4.00 -1.19
C PRO A 306 -7.18 -5.20 -2.15
N ILE A 307 -8.29 -5.29 -2.89
CA ILE A 307 -8.61 -6.39 -3.81
C ILE A 307 -8.35 -5.91 -5.24
N TRP A 308 -7.74 -6.79 -6.04
CA TRP A 308 -7.36 -6.60 -7.43
C TRP A 308 -8.55 -6.61 -8.36
#